data_AF-A0A349PQC1-F1
#
_entry.id   AF-A0A349PQC1-F1
#
_cell.length_a   1.000
_cell.length_b   1.000
_cell.length_c   1.000
_cell.angle_alpha   90.00
_cell.angle_beta   90.00
_cell.angle_gamma   90.00
#
_symmetry.space_group_name_H-M   'P 1'
#
loop_
_entity.id
_entity.type
_entity.pdbx_description
1 polymer ?
#
loop_
_entity_poly.entity_id
_entity_poly.type
_entity_poly.pdbx_seq_one_letter_code
_entity_poly.pdbx_strand_id
1 'polypeptide(L)'
;MIEKTAKPFLKWAGGKSQLINDIERTLPDEITKEKFTYIEPFVGSGAVLFWMLNNFPKLEKAVINDINEDLINTYKTIASNPKELISNLQILQNEF
;
A
#
# COMPACT_ATOMS: atom_id res chain seq x y z
N MET A 1 6.35 16.96 14.78
CA MET A 1 6.82 15.63 14.34
C MET A 1 6.04 15.30 13.07
N ILE A 2 6.70 15.02 11.95
CA ILE A 2 6.00 14.66 10.70
C ILE A 2 5.47 13.23 10.91
N GLU A 3 4.14 13.05 10.98
CA GLU A 3 3.53 11.73 10.86
C GLU A 3 3.92 11.16 9.50
N LYS A 4 4.75 10.11 9.50
CA LYS A 4 5.15 9.41 8.28
C LYS A 4 4.08 8.39 7.90
N THR A 5 2.96 8.89 7.38
CA THR A 5 1.89 8.07 6.82
C THR A 5 2.30 7.56 5.44
N ALA A 6 2.35 6.25 5.25
CA ALA A 6 2.60 5.66 3.93
C ALA A 6 1.41 5.91 2.98
N LYS A 7 1.68 6.19 1.70
CA LYS A 7 0.68 6.49 0.68
C LYS A 7 0.98 5.74 -0.61
N PRO A 8 -0.02 5.51 -1.48
CA PRO A 8 0.20 5.03 -2.83
C PRO A 8 1.28 5.83 -3.56
N PHE A 9 2.24 5.13 -4.17
CA PHE A 9 3.38 5.73 -4.86
C PHE A 9 3.23 5.73 -6.40
N LEU A 10 2.27 4.98 -6.94
CA LEU A 10 1.96 4.92 -8.37
C LEU A 10 0.61 5.57 -8.68
N LYS A 11 0.54 6.29 -9.79
CA LYS A 11 -0.72 6.58 -10.46
C LYS A 11 -1.20 5.31 -11.16
N TRP A 12 -2.35 4.80 -10.75
CA TRP A 12 -2.88 3.53 -11.24
C TRP A 12 -4.35 3.68 -11.60
N ALA A 13 -4.77 3.09 -12.73
CA ALA A 13 -6.16 3.07 -13.12
C ALA A 13 -6.99 2.32 -12.07
N GLY A 14 -8.17 2.85 -11.72
CA GLY A 14 -9.02 2.24 -10.69
C GLY A 14 -8.51 2.40 -9.25
N GLY A 15 -7.71 3.44 -8.98
CA GLY A 15 -7.28 3.80 -7.63
C GLY A 15 -8.48 4.02 -6.70
N LYS A 16 -8.55 3.25 -5.60
CA LYS A 16 -9.71 3.20 -4.69
C LYS A 16 -9.72 4.29 -3.63
N SER A 17 -8.84 5.29 -3.71
CA SER A 17 -8.73 6.34 -2.69
C SER A 17 -10.03 7.10 -2.44
N GLN A 18 -10.86 7.29 -3.46
CA GLN A 18 -12.17 7.95 -3.33
C GLN A 18 -13.24 7.06 -2.69
N LEU A 19 -13.05 5.75 -2.67
CA LEU A 19 -14.00 4.76 -2.13
C LEU A 19 -13.67 4.36 -0.69
N ILE A 20 -12.62 4.91 -0.10
CA ILE A 20 -12.17 4.54 1.26
C ILE A 20 -13.29 4.71 2.30
N ASN A 21 -14.03 5.82 2.25
CA ASN A 21 -15.12 6.07 3.19
C ASN A 21 -16.26 5.04 3.08
N ASP A 22 -16.53 4.56 1.87
CA ASP A 22 -17.56 3.53 1.65
C ASP A 22 -17.06 2.16 2.09
N ILE A 23 -15.79 1.84 1.81
CA ILE A 23 -15.14 0.62 2.28
C ILE A 23 -15.17 0.57 3.81
N GLU A 24 -14.75 1.64 4.49
CA GLU A 24 -14.73 1.76 5.95
C GLU A 24 -16.08 1.42 6.57
N ARG A 25 -17.18 1.92 6.01
CA ARG A 25 -18.55 1.66 6.49
C ARG A 25 -19.00 0.20 6.36
N THR A 26 -18.34 -0.58 5.49
CA THR A 26 -18.68 -1.99 5.24
C THR A 26 -17.78 -2.96 5.99
N LEU A 27 -16.74 -2.47 6.65
CA LEU A 27 -15.82 -3.33 7.37
C LEU A 27 -16.46 -3.91 8.64
N PRO A 28 -16.17 -5.18 8.98
CA PRO A 28 -16.66 -5.80 10.20
C PRO A 28 -16.04 -5.13 11.43
N ASP A 29 -16.84 -4.85 12.47
CA ASP A 29 -16.39 -4.22 13.72
C ASP A 29 -15.26 -5.01 14.41
N GLU A 30 -15.21 -6.32 14.19
CA GLU A 30 -14.23 -7.26 14.76
C GLU A 30 -12.79 -6.85 14.46
N ILE A 31 -12.53 -6.23 13.30
CA ILE A 31 -11.16 -5.83 12.90
C ILE A 31 -10.59 -4.71 13.78
N THR A 32 -11.44 -4.01 14.54
CA THR A 32 -11.01 -2.98 15.51
C THR A 32 -10.69 -3.58 16.88
N LYS A 33 -11.23 -4.77 17.18
CA LYS A 33 -11.17 -5.41 18.49
C LYS A 33 -10.09 -6.48 18.54
N GLU A 34 -10.03 -7.31 17.51
CA GLU A 34 -9.19 -8.50 17.43
C GLU A 34 -8.08 -8.36 16.40
N LYS A 35 -7.01 -9.14 16.60
CA LYS A 35 -5.90 -9.21 15.66
C LYS A 35 -6.34 -9.94 14.39
N PHE A 36 -5.93 -9.45 13.24
CA PHE A 36 -6.35 -10.03 11.96
C PHE A 36 -5.25 -9.96 10.89
N THR A 37 -5.44 -10.79 9.84
CA THR A 37 -4.67 -10.72 8.60
C THR A 37 -5.51 -10.05 7.53
N TYR A 38 -5.01 -8.96 6.97
CA TYR A 38 -5.58 -8.31 5.80
C TYR A 38 -5.13 -9.03 4.53
N ILE A 39 -6.04 -9.29 3.61
CA ILE A 39 -5.76 -9.97 2.34
C ILE A 39 -6.33 -9.14 1.20
N GLU A 40 -5.47 -8.67 0.27
CA GLU A 40 -5.87 -7.90 -0.91
C GLU A 40 -5.35 -8.59 -2.19
N PRO A 41 -6.19 -9.39 -2.87
CA PRO A 41 -5.77 -10.15 -4.05
C PRO A 41 -5.44 -9.31 -5.30
N PHE A 42 -5.88 -8.04 -5.31
CA PHE A 42 -5.79 -7.10 -6.43
C PHE A 42 -5.34 -5.72 -5.94
N VAL A 43 -4.09 -5.64 -5.50
CA VAL A 43 -3.58 -4.48 -4.76
C VAL A 43 -3.51 -3.20 -5.59
N GLY A 44 -3.17 -3.28 -6.88
CA GLY A 44 -2.90 -2.08 -7.70
C GLY A 44 -1.94 -1.11 -7.01
N SER A 45 -2.30 0.17 -6.93
CA SER A 45 -1.50 1.19 -6.22
C SER A 45 -1.52 1.09 -4.68
N GLY A 46 -2.27 0.14 -4.11
CA GLY A 46 -2.30 -0.10 -2.67
C GLY A 46 -3.09 0.95 -1.89
N ALA A 47 -4.04 1.64 -2.52
CA ALA A 47 -4.84 2.67 -1.86
C ALA A 47 -5.52 2.15 -0.57
N VAL A 48 -6.13 0.96 -0.64
CA VAL A 48 -6.77 0.33 0.51
C VAL A 48 -5.72 -0.25 1.46
N LEU A 49 -4.71 -0.97 0.96
CA LEU A 49 -3.57 -1.45 1.75
C LEU A 49 -2.97 -0.38 2.67
N PHE A 50 -2.54 0.76 2.10
CA PHE A 50 -1.90 1.81 2.88
C PHE A 50 -2.88 2.43 3.88
N TRP A 51 -4.14 2.64 3.49
CA TRP A 51 -5.15 3.09 4.43
C TRP A 51 -5.36 2.10 5.58
N MET A 52 -5.47 0.79 5.30
CA MET A 52 -5.60 -0.26 6.31
C MET A 52 -4.42 -0.27 7.29
N LEU A 53 -3.19 -0.20 6.78
CA LEU A 53 -1.97 -0.19 7.59
C LEU A 53 -1.88 1.05 8.50
N ASN A 54 -2.38 2.20 8.05
CA ASN A 54 -2.33 3.44 8.82
C ASN A 54 -3.46 3.55 9.87
N ASN A 55 -4.61 2.91 9.64
CA ASN A 55 -5.82 3.12 10.47
C ASN A 55 -6.17 1.94 11.38
N PHE A 56 -5.66 0.74 11.11
CA PHE A 56 -6.02 -0.47 11.87
C PHE A 56 -4.80 -1.06 12.60
N PRO A 57 -4.52 -0.63 13.84
CA PRO A 57 -3.36 -1.10 14.61
C PRO A 57 -3.42 -2.58 15.01
N LYS A 58 -4.59 -3.22 14.86
CA LYS A 58 -4.79 -4.66 15.08
C LYS A 58 -4.42 -5.52 13.86
N LEU A 59 -4.13 -4.90 12.72
CA LEU A 59 -3.65 -5.60 11.52
C LEU A 59 -2.22 -6.12 11.81
N GLU A 60 -2.09 -7.43 11.98
CA GLU A 60 -0.78 -8.06 12.27
C GLU A 60 -0.01 -8.39 11.00
N LYS A 61 -0.73 -8.74 9.94
CA LYS A 61 -0.15 -9.15 8.66
C LYS A 61 -1.02 -8.65 7.51
N ALA A 62 -0.36 -8.15 6.47
CA ALA A 62 -0.98 -7.90 5.18
C ALA A 62 -0.43 -8.90 4.15
N VAL A 63 -1.33 -9.52 3.39
CA VAL A 63 -1.01 -10.36 2.25
C VAL A 63 -1.60 -9.70 1.01
N ILE A 64 -0.73 -9.28 0.10
CA ILE A 64 -1.15 -8.62 -1.15
C ILE A 64 -0.75 -9.44 -2.36
N ASN A 65 -1.55 -9.34 -3.41
CA ASN A 65 -1.28 -9.95 -4.70
C ASN A 65 -1.74 -9.02 -5.83
N ASP A 66 -1.18 -9.25 -7.01
CA ASP A 66 -1.65 -8.73 -8.29
C ASP A 66 -1.18 -9.70 -9.38
N ILE A 67 -1.86 -9.71 -10.52
CA ILE A 67 -1.39 -10.49 -11.68
C ILE A 67 -0.20 -9.82 -12.38
N ASN A 68 -0.04 -8.50 -12.19
CA ASN A 68 1.08 -7.76 -12.76
C ASN A 68 2.36 -8.02 -11.96
N GLU A 69 3.27 -8.83 -12.53
CA GLU A 69 4.54 -9.18 -11.89
C GLU A 69 5.45 -7.97 -11.67
N ASP A 70 5.49 -7.02 -12.60
CA ASP A 70 6.30 -5.79 -12.47
C ASP A 70 5.82 -4.94 -11.29
N LEU A 71 4.50 -4.85 -11.08
CA LEU A 71 3.93 -4.17 -9.92
C LEU A 71 4.37 -4.85 -8.62
N ILE A 72 4.25 -6.17 -8.54
CA ILE A 72 4.65 -6.93 -7.35
C ILE A 72 6.17 -6.84 -7.11
N ASN A 73 6.98 -6.89 -8.17
CA ASN A 73 8.42 -6.67 -8.10
C ASN A 73 8.76 -5.25 -7.62
N THR A 74 7.97 -4.25 -8.01
CA THR A 74 8.11 -2.88 -7.53
C THR A 74 7.87 -2.79 -6.02
N TYR A 75 6.79 -3.38 -5.51
CA TYR A 75 6.54 -3.45 -4.06
C TYR A 75 7.67 -4.17 -3.31
N LYS A 76 8.13 -5.32 -3.81
CA LYS A 76 9.24 -6.08 -3.21
C LYS A 76 10.53 -5.25 -3.19
N THR A 77 10.85 -4.58 -4.29
CA THR A 77 12.05 -3.73 -4.39
C THR A 77 11.99 -2.56 -3.41
N ILE A 78 10.84 -1.88 -3.30
CA ILE A 78 10.64 -0.80 -2.32
C ILE A 78 10.81 -1.33 -0.89
N ALA A 79 10.29 -2.52 -0.59
CA ALA A 79 10.38 -3.11 0.74
C ALA A 79 11.81 -3.54 1.11
N SER A 80 12.55 -4.12 0.16
CA SER A 80 13.87 -4.69 0.41
C SER A 80 15.01 -3.68 0.25
N ASN A 81 14.98 -2.84 -0.79
CA ASN A 81 16.12 -2.01 -1.20
C ASN A 81 15.73 -0.54 -1.46
N PRO A 82 15.04 0.16 -0.53
CA PRO A 82 14.50 1.50 -0.80
C PRO A 82 15.58 2.55 -1.08
N LYS A 83 16.73 2.49 -0.41
CA LYS A 83 17.82 3.46 -0.59
C LYS A 83 18.45 3.35 -1.98
N GLU A 84 18.71 2.13 -2.43
CA GLU A 84 19.28 1.87 -3.75
C GLU A 84 18.30 2.29 -4.84
N LEU A 85 17.02 1.96 -4.69
CA LEU A 85 15.97 2.41 -5.61
C LEU A 85 15.94 3.94 -5.71
N ILE A 86 15.97 4.65 -4.58
CA ILE A 86 15.99 6.12 -4.55
C ILE A 86 17.23 6.68 -5.27
N SER A 87 18.41 6.10 -5.03
CA SER A 87 19.64 6.53 -5.71
C SER A 87 19.53 6.38 -7.24
N ASN A 88 19.00 5.25 -7.71
CA ASN A 88 18.81 5.00 -9.14
C ASN A 88 17.78 5.94 -9.76
N LEU A 89 16.66 6.20 -9.06
CA LEU A 89 15.64 7.13 -9.51
C LEU A 89 16.15 8.58 -9.56
N GLN A 90 17.03 8.97 -8.63
CA GLN A 90 17.62 10.31 -8.63
C GLN A 90 18.53 10.55 -9.85
N ILE A 91 19.23 9.51 -10.33
CA ILE A 91 20.02 9.59 -11.56
C ILE A 91 19.09 9.89 -12.74
N LEU A 92 18.01 9.12 -12.89
CA LEU A 92 17.03 9.31 -13.97
C LEU A 92 16.36 10.69 -13.89
N GLN A 93 16.01 11.16 -12.69
CA GLN A 93 15.42 12.49 -12.49
C GLN A 93 16.37 13.65 -12.86
N ASN A 94 17.68 13.45 -12.79
CA ASN A 94 18.65 14.47 -13.20
C ASN A 94 18.91 14.45 -14.71
N GLU A 95 18.60 13.33 -15.38
CA GLU A 95 18.81 13.12 -16.82
C GLU A 95 17.60 13.53 -17.67
N PHE A 96 16.39 13.40 -17.13
CA PHE A 96 15.10 13.69 -17.80
C PHE A 96 14.27 14.71 -17.04
#